data_AF-A0A9N9H9F2-F1
#
_entry.id   AF-A0A9N9H9F2-F1
#
_cell.length_a   1.000
_cell.length_b   1.000
_cell.length_c   1.000
_cell.angle_alpha   90.00
_cell.angle_beta   90.00
_cell.angle_gamma   90.00
#
_symmetry.space_group_name_H-M   'P 1'
#
loop_
_entity.id
_entity.type
_entity.pdbx_description
1 polymer ?
#
loop_
_entity_poly.entity_id
_entity_poly.type
_entity_poly.pdbx_seq_one_letter_code
_entity_poly.pdbx_strand_id
1 'polypeptide(L)'
;MAAGLSIGEVAEPVMSAGLTVKAGAAFLEKPVCEPLVPVMPSVVLPHNECMLLETAHLFKALKIALSDLEKFYDQLRNQQDLDISDLNDQLCYPYIDHVKVGKIDAKLTYIDSRGDHIFNAEMKYGSTSLSRIVIVKFTKRYSIECHTTCHNMEFAPELFVCEQVAGGWYVVIMELLMEYHTAHSLAGEYLLSSKTLKQVETLVKKMHDLGFVHGDLRLPNILVGPECSVKLVDFDWAGKIGEAIYPPLIIMNRKISWHPEVKFGAEIWPEHDLYMLSRVLNNLPKS
;
A
#
# COMPACT_ATOMS: atom_id res chain seq x y z
N MET A 1 -69.60 18.23 28.13
CA MET A 1 -69.16 16.81 28.10
C MET A 1 -69.89 16.16 26.94
N ALA A 2 -69.29 15.60 25.90
CA ALA A 2 -67.93 15.17 25.66
C ALA A 2 -67.52 15.55 24.22
N ALA A 3 -66.25 15.93 24.08
CA ALA A 3 -65.59 16.19 22.82
C ALA A 3 -64.93 14.91 22.27
N GLY A 4 -64.73 14.88 20.96
CA GLY A 4 -63.51 14.34 20.36
C GLY A 4 -63.58 12.90 19.85
N LEU A 5 -63.88 12.77 18.56
CA LEU A 5 -63.29 11.72 17.72
C LEU A 5 -61.77 11.81 17.82
N SER A 6 -61.13 10.74 18.32
CA SER A 6 -59.69 10.53 18.16
C SER A 6 -59.49 9.33 17.26
N ILE A 7 -59.13 9.64 16.01
CA ILE A 7 -58.56 8.69 15.06
C ILE A 7 -57.08 8.65 15.43
N GLY A 8 -56.66 7.61 16.14
CA GLY A 8 -55.24 7.40 16.43
C GLY A 8 -54.52 7.02 15.14
N GLU A 9 -53.68 7.92 14.63
CA GLU A 9 -52.67 7.62 13.63
C GLU A 9 -51.85 6.41 14.09
N VAL A 10 -51.88 5.34 13.29
CA VAL A 10 -50.89 4.28 13.36
C VAL A 10 -49.59 4.92 12.89
N ALA A 11 -48.69 5.21 13.83
CA ALA A 11 -47.33 5.58 13.49
C ALA A 11 -46.72 4.44 12.67
N GLU A 12 -46.49 4.68 11.39
CA GLU A 12 -45.61 3.83 10.59
C GLU A 12 -44.26 3.73 11.29
N PRO A 13 -43.65 2.54 11.40
CA PRO A 13 -42.29 2.46 11.89
C PRO A 13 -41.42 3.18 10.87
N VAL A 14 -40.91 4.34 11.24
CA VAL A 14 -39.78 4.97 10.56
C VAL A 14 -38.69 3.91 10.50
N MET A 15 -38.47 3.32 9.31
CA MET A 15 -37.37 2.41 9.09
C MET A 15 -36.09 3.19 9.38
N SER A 16 -35.50 2.97 10.55
CA SER A 16 -34.17 3.48 10.83
C SER A 16 -33.21 2.71 9.92
N ALA A 17 -32.75 3.38 8.87
CA ALA A 17 -31.68 2.88 8.03
C ALA A 17 -30.37 2.95 8.81
N GLY A 18 -30.16 1.99 9.71
CA GLY A 18 -28.89 1.82 10.40
C GLY A 18 -27.82 1.31 9.44
N LEU A 19 -26.58 1.74 9.61
CA LEU A 19 -25.42 1.14 8.98
C LEU A 19 -24.69 0.33 10.04
N THR A 20 -24.39 -0.94 9.74
CA THR A 20 -23.60 -1.79 10.64
C THR A 20 -22.19 -1.91 10.09
N VAL A 21 -21.21 -1.59 10.94
CA VAL A 21 -19.78 -1.81 10.69
C VAL A 21 -19.30 -2.85 11.69
N LYS A 22 -18.64 -3.91 11.21
CA LYS A 22 -17.84 -4.81 12.07
C LYS A 22 -16.37 -4.49 11.83
N ALA A 23 -15.66 -4.16 12.90
CA ALA A 23 -14.25 -3.81 12.84
C ALA A 23 -13.44 -4.70 13.80
N GLY A 24 -12.19 -4.92 13.45
CA GLY A 24 -11.19 -5.56 14.28
C GLY A 24 -10.26 -4.49 14.81
N ALA A 25 -9.88 -4.60 16.08
CA ALA A 25 -8.96 -3.67 16.71
C ALA A 25 -7.72 -4.41 17.22
N ALA A 26 -6.55 -3.83 16.98
CA ALA A 26 -5.29 -4.27 17.52
C ALA A 26 -4.61 -3.09 18.23
N PHE A 27 -4.04 -3.35 19.41
CA PHE A 27 -3.27 -2.38 20.16
C PHE A 27 -1.79 -2.55 19.85
N LEU A 28 -1.26 -1.68 19.00
CA LEU A 28 0.17 -1.51 18.77
C LEU A 28 0.67 -0.31 19.60
N GLU A 29 1.67 0.44 19.12
CA GLU A 29 2.00 1.77 19.68
C GLU A 29 0.79 2.73 19.66
N LYS A 30 -0.13 2.52 18.72
CA LYS A 30 -1.42 3.20 18.60
C LYS A 30 -2.53 2.18 18.37
N PRO A 31 -3.76 2.44 18.82
CA PRO A 31 -4.89 1.59 18.48
C PRO A 31 -5.15 1.67 16.97
N VAL A 32 -5.09 0.53 16.29
CA VAL A 32 -5.46 0.38 14.89
C VAL A 32 -6.80 -0.33 14.85
N CYS A 33 -7.78 0.28 14.17
CA CYS A 33 -9.12 -0.28 14.02
C CYS A 33 -9.48 -0.27 12.54
N GLU A 34 -9.71 -1.45 11.96
CA GLU A 34 -10.01 -1.60 10.55
C GLU A 34 -11.33 -2.36 10.37
N PRO A 35 -12.20 -1.95 9.44
CA PRO A 35 -13.39 -2.71 9.09
C PRO A 35 -13.00 -4.11 8.60
N LEU A 36 -13.54 -5.15 9.25
CA LEU A 36 -13.36 -6.55 8.81
C LEU A 36 -14.25 -6.88 7.61
N VAL A 37 -15.30 -6.08 7.42
CA VAL A 37 -16.37 -6.31 6.46
C VAL A 37 -16.82 -4.96 5.88
N PRO A 38 -17.34 -4.94 4.64
CA PRO A 38 -17.99 -3.76 4.09
C PRO A 38 -19.15 -3.27 4.99
N VAL A 39 -19.43 -1.97 4.94
CA VAL A 39 -20.56 -1.38 5.66
C VAL A 39 -21.86 -2.02 5.16
N MET A 40 -22.63 -2.61 6.08
CA MET A 40 -23.89 -3.25 5.71
C MET A 40 -25.08 -2.33 5.99
N PRO A 41 -26.02 -2.20 5.04
CA PRO A 41 -27.32 -1.64 5.35
C PRO A 41 -28.03 -2.55 6.34
N SER A 42 -28.47 -1.99 7.46
CA SER A 42 -29.29 -2.67 8.47
C SER A 42 -30.78 -2.53 8.15
N VAL A 43 -31.11 -2.06 6.94
CA VAL A 43 -32.47 -2.00 6.42
C VAL A 43 -32.88 -3.40 6.02
N VAL A 44 -33.93 -3.92 6.65
CA VAL A 44 -34.56 -5.16 6.21
C VAL A 44 -35.35 -4.85 4.95
N LEU A 45 -34.86 -5.32 3.79
CA LEU A 45 -35.59 -5.30 2.53
C LEU A 45 -36.10 -6.73 2.27
N PRO A 46 -37.36 -7.06 2.63
CA PRO A 46 -37.85 -8.44 2.63
C PRO A 46 -37.81 -9.12 1.26
N HIS A 47 -37.79 -8.32 0.19
CA HIS A 47 -37.77 -8.78 -1.20
C HIS A 47 -36.36 -8.77 -1.82
N ASN A 48 -35.32 -8.39 -1.07
CA ASN A 48 -33.94 -8.42 -1.54
C ASN A 48 -33.23 -9.65 -0.94
N GLU A 49 -33.55 -10.82 -1.51
CA GLU A 49 -32.98 -12.11 -1.07
C GLU A 49 -31.45 -12.13 -1.14
N CYS A 50 -30.86 -11.50 -2.16
CA CYS A 50 -29.40 -11.38 -2.29
C CYS A 50 -28.77 -10.68 -1.08
N MET A 51 -29.32 -9.53 -0.68
CA MET A 51 -28.83 -8.78 0.50
C MET A 51 -29.00 -9.58 1.79
N LEU A 52 -30.12 -10.28 1.96
CA LEU A 52 -30.35 -11.15 3.12
C LEU A 52 -29.34 -12.31 3.19
N LEU A 53 -29.07 -12.96 2.06
CA LEU A 53 -28.11 -14.06 1.96
C LEU A 53 -26.67 -13.58 2.20
N GLU A 54 -26.26 -12.45 1.63
CA GLU A 54 -24.95 -11.84 1.88
C GLU A 54 -24.76 -11.53 3.37
N THR A 55 -25.78 -10.94 3.99
CA THR A 55 -25.77 -10.63 5.43
C THR A 55 -25.66 -11.91 6.26
N ALA A 56 -26.43 -12.95 5.95
CA ALA A 56 -26.39 -14.23 6.64
C ALA A 56 -25.05 -14.95 6.49
N HIS A 57 -24.48 -14.96 5.28
CA HIS A 57 -23.16 -15.51 5.00
C HIS A 57 -22.08 -14.78 5.81
N LEU A 58 -22.17 -13.45 5.90
CA LEU A 58 -21.24 -12.66 6.70
C LEU A 58 -21.30 -13.03 8.18
N PHE A 59 -22.49 -13.06 8.78
CA PHE A 59 -22.63 -13.43 10.19
C PHE A 59 -22.16 -14.86 10.47
N LYS A 60 -22.41 -15.79 9.55
CA LYS A 60 -21.89 -17.16 9.65
C LYS A 60 -20.37 -17.19 9.59
N ALA A 61 -19.76 -16.48 8.64
CA ALA A 61 -18.31 -16.38 8.51
C ALA A 61 -17.67 -15.76 9.76
N LEU A 62 -18.26 -14.68 10.28
CA LEU A 62 -17.79 -14.04 11.52
C LEU A 62 -17.90 -14.98 12.71
N LYS A 63 -19.00 -15.73 12.84
CA LYS A 63 -19.17 -16.70 13.93
C LYS A 63 -18.13 -17.82 13.86
N ILE A 64 -17.83 -18.32 12.66
CA ILE A 64 -16.79 -19.33 12.45
C ILE A 64 -15.42 -18.75 12.84
N ALA A 65 -15.08 -17.58 12.33
CA ALA A 65 -13.80 -16.93 12.61
C ALA A 65 -13.60 -16.64 14.11
N LEU A 66 -14.63 -16.17 14.82
CA LEU A 66 -14.57 -15.96 16.27
C LEU A 66 -14.38 -17.27 17.03
N SER A 67 -15.08 -18.34 16.63
CA SER A 67 -14.91 -19.66 17.26
C SER A 67 -13.50 -20.23 17.04
N ASP A 68 -12.93 -20.03 15.86
CA ASP A 68 -11.57 -20.48 15.56
C ASP A 68 -10.52 -19.64 16.31
N LEU A 69 -10.77 -18.33 16.46
CA LEU A 69 -9.93 -17.44 17.25
C LEU A 69 -9.96 -17.79 18.75
N GLU A 70 -11.14 -18.11 19.30
CA GLU A 70 -11.30 -18.60 20.67
C GLU A 70 -10.49 -19.88 20.89
N LYS A 71 -10.63 -20.89 20.01
CA LYS A 71 -9.84 -22.12 20.08
C LYS A 71 -8.34 -21.86 20.03
N PHE A 72 -7.90 -20.95 19.17
CA PHE A 72 -6.49 -20.58 19.05
C PHE A 72 -5.95 -20.00 20.37
N TYR A 73 -6.65 -19.04 20.95
CA TYR A 73 -6.22 -18.44 22.23
C TYR A 73 -6.33 -19.39 23.41
N ASP A 74 -7.33 -20.29 23.42
CA ASP A 74 -7.41 -21.34 24.43
C ASP A 74 -6.21 -22.30 24.36
N GLN A 75 -5.82 -22.71 23.15
CA GLN A 75 -4.61 -23.51 22.93
C GLN A 75 -3.36 -22.78 23.41
N LEU A 76 -3.22 -21.50 23.06
CA LEU A 76 -2.09 -20.66 23.45
C LEU A 76 -2.00 -20.52 24.98
N ARG A 77 -3.13 -20.30 25.65
CA ARG A 77 -3.20 -20.18 27.11
C ARG A 77 -2.85 -21.48 27.85
N ASN A 78 -3.14 -22.62 27.23
CA ASN A 78 -2.85 -23.93 27.78
C ASN A 78 -1.38 -24.36 27.59
N GLN A 79 -0.61 -23.67 26.74
CA GLN A 79 0.83 -23.82 26.66
C GLN A 79 1.48 -22.98 27.78
N GLN A 80 1.76 -23.61 28.92
CA GLN A 80 2.17 -22.96 30.18
C GLN A 80 3.54 -22.27 30.21
N ASP A 81 4.27 -22.14 29.10
CA ASP A 81 5.63 -21.57 29.05
C ASP A 81 5.79 -20.55 27.91
N LEU A 82 4.80 -19.67 27.70
CA LEU A 82 5.05 -18.46 26.92
C LEU A 82 5.57 -17.39 27.86
N ASP A 83 6.89 -17.26 27.94
CA ASP A 83 7.50 -16.08 28.54
C ASP A 83 6.97 -14.87 27.75
N ILE A 84 6.06 -14.10 28.36
CA ILE A 84 5.39 -12.98 27.69
C ILE A 84 6.42 -11.91 27.30
N SER A 85 7.60 -11.94 27.93
CA SER A 85 8.74 -11.09 27.58
C SER A 85 9.46 -11.50 26.28
N ASP A 86 9.23 -12.72 25.79
CA ASP A 86 9.66 -13.25 24.48
C ASP A 86 8.56 -13.12 23.40
N LEU A 87 7.46 -12.36 23.64
CA LEU A 87 6.58 -11.93 22.55
C LEU A 87 7.39 -11.03 21.62
N ASN A 88 8.00 -11.71 20.66
CA ASN A 88 8.86 -11.25 19.60
C ASN A 88 8.39 -9.88 19.10
N ASP A 89 9.30 -8.89 19.05
CA ASP A 89 9.06 -7.55 18.51
C ASP A 89 8.33 -7.59 17.14
N GLN A 90 8.45 -8.72 16.44
CA GLN A 90 7.74 -9.09 15.20
C GLN A 90 6.20 -9.02 15.26
N LEU A 91 5.56 -9.15 16.43
CA LEU A 91 4.10 -9.06 16.53
C LEU A 91 3.56 -7.65 16.28
N CYS A 92 4.43 -6.64 16.38
CA CYS A 92 4.11 -5.26 16.02
C CYS A 92 4.22 -4.98 14.51
N TYR A 93 4.68 -5.97 13.73
CA TYR A 93 4.89 -5.88 12.29
C TYR A 93 3.85 -6.69 11.51
N PRO A 94 3.78 -6.51 10.17
CA PRO A 94 2.85 -7.27 9.35
C PRO A 94 3.03 -8.78 9.49
N TYR A 95 1.90 -9.51 9.48
CA TYR A 95 1.88 -10.97 9.66
C TYR A 95 2.61 -11.76 8.56
N ILE A 96 2.90 -11.14 7.41
CA ILE A 96 3.64 -11.79 6.33
C ILE A 96 5.11 -11.85 6.74
N ASP A 97 5.56 -13.00 7.20
CA ASP A 97 6.93 -13.25 7.65
C ASP A 97 7.63 -14.34 6.81
N HIS A 98 6.95 -14.89 5.80
CA HIS A 98 7.49 -15.88 4.86
C HIS A 98 7.03 -15.57 3.43
N VAL A 99 7.94 -15.70 2.48
CA VAL A 99 7.70 -15.48 1.05
C VAL A 99 8.49 -16.47 0.21
N LYS A 100 8.16 -16.60 -1.08
CA LYS A 100 8.95 -17.37 -2.04
C LYS A 100 9.72 -16.45 -2.97
N VAL A 101 11.04 -16.56 -2.95
CA VAL A 101 11.90 -15.90 -3.94
C VAL A 101 12.21 -16.92 -5.03
N GLY A 102 11.47 -16.86 -6.13
CA GLY A 102 11.49 -17.87 -7.18
C GLY A 102 10.97 -19.22 -6.66
N LYS A 103 11.88 -20.16 -6.38
CA LYS A 103 11.56 -21.49 -5.84
C LYS A 103 12.02 -21.70 -4.39
N ILE A 104 12.65 -20.70 -3.79
CA ILE A 104 13.27 -20.80 -2.48
C ILE A 104 12.38 -20.09 -1.46
N ASP A 105 11.99 -20.79 -0.40
CA ASP A 105 11.32 -20.18 0.74
C ASP A 105 12.28 -19.25 1.48
N ALA A 106 11.82 -18.04 1.80
CA ALA A 106 12.58 -17.06 2.53
C ALA A 106 11.77 -16.56 3.74
N LYS A 107 12.43 -16.48 4.89
CA LYS A 107 11.87 -15.91 6.12
C LYS A 107 12.25 -14.43 6.22
N LEU A 108 11.28 -13.61 6.61
CA LEU A 108 11.43 -12.20 6.88
C LEU A 108 11.45 -11.97 8.39
N THR A 109 12.40 -11.18 8.85
CA THR A 109 12.43 -10.63 10.20
C THR A 109 12.44 -9.10 10.07
N TYR A 110 11.34 -8.45 10.42
CA TYR A 110 11.21 -7.00 10.37
C TYR A 110 12.12 -6.32 11.39
N ILE A 111 12.72 -5.20 10.99
CA ILE A 111 13.69 -4.46 11.80
C ILE A 111 13.07 -3.16 12.31
N ASP A 112 12.53 -2.37 11.39
CA ASP A 112 11.91 -1.08 11.66
C ASP A 112 10.86 -0.72 10.61
N SER A 113 9.94 0.17 10.99
CA SER A 113 8.97 0.80 10.08
C SER A 113 9.51 2.13 9.57
N ARG A 114 9.39 2.36 8.27
CA ARG A 114 9.70 3.64 7.61
C ARG A 114 8.46 4.52 7.40
N GLY A 115 7.30 4.09 7.88
CA GLY A 115 6.01 4.72 7.62
C GLY A 115 5.35 4.22 6.33
N ASP A 116 4.08 4.59 6.13
CA ASP A 116 3.30 4.32 4.91
C ASP A 116 3.37 2.87 4.40
N HIS A 117 3.28 1.90 5.33
CA HIS A 117 3.37 0.46 5.05
C HIS A 117 4.69 -0.01 4.41
N ILE A 118 5.79 0.70 4.68
CA ILE A 118 7.15 0.36 4.25
C ILE A 118 7.98 -0.02 5.48
N PHE A 119 8.73 -1.10 5.36
CA PHE A 119 9.51 -1.69 6.45
C PHE A 119 10.90 -2.10 5.98
N ASN A 120 11.89 -2.00 6.87
CA ASN A 120 13.15 -2.71 6.73
C ASN A 120 12.98 -4.12 7.27
N ALA A 121 13.49 -5.13 6.56
CA ALA A 121 13.51 -6.50 7.05
C ALA A 121 14.81 -7.20 6.68
N GLU A 122 15.23 -8.14 7.52
CA GLU A 122 16.23 -9.14 7.16
C GLU A 122 15.51 -10.32 6.49
N MET A 123 15.91 -10.65 5.25
CA MET A 123 15.40 -11.80 4.49
C MET A 123 16.43 -12.93 4.49
N LYS A 124 16.06 -14.09 5.03
CA LYS A 124 16.90 -15.31 5.13
C LYS A 124 16.37 -16.40 4.20
N TYR A 125 17.25 -16.98 3.38
CA TYR A 125 16.87 -18.02 2.42
C TYR A 125 16.91 -19.41 3.04
N GLY A 126 15.77 -20.08 3.16
CA GLY A 126 15.64 -21.44 3.67
C GLY A 126 16.41 -21.66 4.98
N SER A 127 17.15 -22.77 5.06
CA SER A 127 18.07 -23.09 6.16
C SER A 127 19.50 -22.56 5.96
N THR A 128 19.72 -21.70 4.97
CA THR A 128 21.06 -21.16 4.70
C THR A 128 21.38 -20.00 5.64
N SER A 129 22.68 -19.76 5.87
CA SER A 129 23.16 -18.58 6.60
C SER A 129 23.17 -17.30 5.74
N LEU A 130 22.71 -17.37 4.50
CA LEU A 130 22.63 -16.20 3.61
C LEU A 130 21.42 -15.35 4.01
N SER A 131 21.71 -14.13 4.44
CA SER A 131 20.72 -13.10 4.71
C SER A 131 21.04 -11.82 3.98
N ARG A 132 19.99 -11.03 3.72
CA ARG A 132 20.09 -9.70 3.11
C ARG A 132 19.07 -8.77 3.75
N ILE A 133 19.45 -7.51 3.93
CA ILE A 133 18.50 -6.47 4.32
C ILE A 133 17.73 -6.01 3.08
N VAL A 134 16.41 -5.96 3.19
CA VAL A 134 15.48 -5.63 2.12
C VAL A 134 14.47 -4.58 2.57
N ILE A 135 13.85 -3.93 1.58
CA ILE A 135 12.63 -3.14 1.77
C ILE A 135 11.43 -4.04 1.52
N VAL A 136 10.49 -4.04 2.47
CA VAL A 136 9.17 -4.66 2.34
C VAL A 136 8.13 -3.56 2.29
N LYS A 137 7.39 -3.46 1.20
CA LYS A 137 6.31 -2.49 1.00
C LYS A 137 4.98 -3.21 0.79
N PHE A 138 3.93 -2.72 1.45
CA PHE A 138 2.56 -3.14 1.16
C PHE A 138 1.84 -2.04 0.38
N THR A 139 1.23 -2.42 -0.74
CA THR A 139 0.47 -1.49 -1.59
C THR A 139 -0.74 -2.15 -2.23
N LYS A 140 -1.71 -1.38 -2.71
CA LYS A 140 -2.89 -1.90 -3.40
C LYS A 140 -2.67 -2.18 -4.88
N ARG A 141 -1.62 -1.60 -5.47
CA ARG A 141 -1.32 -1.69 -6.90
C ARG A 141 0.17 -1.58 -7.08
N TYR A 142 0.72 -2.36 -8.01
CA TYR A 142 2.15 -2.32 -8.30
C TYR A 142 2.45 -2.73 -9.73
N SER A 143 3.33 -1.99 -10.39
CA SER A 143 3.76 -2.28 -11.76
C SER A 143 5.03 -3.12 -11.78
N ILE A 144 4.88 -4.45 -11.75
CA ILE A 144 6.01 -5.38 -11.85
C ILE A 144 6.77 -5.15 -13.16
N GLU A 145 6.03 -5.05 -14.27
CA GLU A 145 6.62 -4.92 -15.61
C GLU A 145 7.44 -3.64 -15.77
N CYS A 146 6.92 -2.48 -15.32
CA CYS A 146 7.64 -1.21 -15.37
C CYS A 146 8.86 -1.24 -14.44
N HIS A 147 8.72 -1.74 -13.20
CA HIS A 147 9.83 -1.85 -12.27
C HIS A 147 10.94 -2.74 -12.85
N THR A 148 10.63 -3.98 -13.26
CA THR A 148 11.63 -4.90 -13.83
C THR A 148 12.29 -4.33 -15.09
N THR A 149 11.52 -3.64 -15.95
CA THR A 149 12.07 -2.97 -17.13
C THR A 149 13.06 -1.87 -16.76
N CYS A 150 12.72 -1.03 -15.78
CA CYS A 150 13.64 -0.02 -15.26
C CYS A 150 14.86 -0.65 -14.57
N HIS A 151 14.70 -1.75 -13.83
CA HIS A 151 15.80 -2.47 -13.21
C HIS A 151 16.79 -3.01 -14.25
N ASN A 152 16.30 -3.60 -15.33
CA ASN A 152 17.13 -4.11 -16.43
C ASN A 152 17.94 -3.00 -17.14
N MET A 153 17.53 -1.74 -17.00
CA MET A 153 18.26 -0.57 -17.47
C MET A 153 19.15 0.06 -16.38
N GLU A 154 19.35 -0.63 -15.26
CA GLU A 154 20.08 -0.18 -14.07
C GLU A 154 19.46 1.04 -13.39
N PHE A 155 18.16 1.26 -13.58
CA PHE A 155 17.44 2.45 -13.15
C PHE A 155 16.42 2.22 -12.05
N ALA A 156 16.30 1.00 -11.54
CA ALA A 156 15.49 0.67 -10.37
C ALA A 156 16.25 -0.34 -9.49
N PRO A 157 15.95 -0.43 -8.19
CA PRO A 157 16.46 -1.50 -7.34
C PRO A 157 16.04 -2.88 -7.88
N GLU A 158 16.73 -3.93 -7.44
CA GLU A 158 16.29 -5.30 -7.75
C GLU A 158 14.94 -5.60 -7.07
N LEU A 159 13.98 -6.17 -7.81
CA LEU A 159 12.70 -6.63 -7.29
C LEU A 159 12.76 -8.13 -7.01
N PHE A 160 12.67 -8.53 -5.74
CA PHE A 160 12.72 -9.95 -5.34
C PHE A 160 11.36 -10.64 -5.40
N VAL A 161 10.33 -9.97 -4.88
CA VAL A 161 8.99 -10.53 -4.73
C VAL A 161 7.96 -9.44 -5.00
N CYS A 162 6.91 -9.77 -5.73
CA CYS A 162 5.70 -8.98 -5.80
C CYS A 162 4.51 -9.94 -5.90
N GLU A 163 3.84 -10.19 -4.78
CA GLU A 163 2.75 -11.16 -4.68
C GLU A 163 1.50 -10.53 -4.09
N GLN A 164 0.33 -10.95 -4.58
CA GLN A 164 -0.93 -10.49 -4.03
C GLN A 164 -1.25 -11.25 -2.74
N VAL A 165 -1.58 -10.51 -1.68
CA VAL A 165 -1.98 -11.02 -0.37
C VAL A 165 -3.44 -10.63 -0.05
N ALA A 166 -3.96 -11.13 1.07
CA ALA A 166 -5.35 -10.92 1.47
C ALA A 166 -5.77 -9.44 1.46
N GLY A 167 -7.04 -9.19 1.16
CA GLY A 167 -7.61 -7.84 1.11
C GLY A 167 -7.18 -7.03 -0.12
N GLY A 168 -6.67 -7.68 -1.18
CA GLY A 168 -6.26 -7.01 -2.41
C GLY A 168 -4.99 -6.15 -2.24
N TRP A 169 -4.17 -6.48 -1.26
CA TRP A 169 -2.84 -5.90 -1.09
C TRP A 169 -1.81 -6.69 -1.89
N TYR A 170 -0.68 -6.06 -2.14
CA TYR A 170 0.54 -6.68 -2.63
C TYR A 170 1.60 -6.56 -1.55
N VAL A 171 2.39 -7.62 -1.35
CA VAL A 171 3.68 -7.53 -0.68
C VAL A 171 4.75 -7.38 -1.75
N VAL A 172 5.53 -6.32 -1.66
CA VAL A 172 6.59 -5.98 -2.61
C VAL A 172 7.90 -5.97 -1.85
N ILE A 173 8.84 -6.82 -2.24
CA ILE A 173 10.14 -6.95 -1.58
C ILE A 173 11.22 -6.61 -2.59
N MET A 174 12.03 -5.61 -2.27
CA MET A 174 13.05 -5.07 -3.16
C MET A 174 14.36 -4.77 -2.42
N GLU A 175 15.42 -4.54 -3.19
CA GLU A 175 16.74 -4.20 -2.71
C GLU A 175 16.74 -2.92 -1.85
N LEU A 176 17.44 -2.98 -0.72
CA LEU A 176 17.74 -1.79 0.08
C LEU A 176 19.04 -1.15 -0.43
N LEU A 177 18.93 0.03 -1.01
CA LEU A 177 20.06 0.82 -1.52
C LEU A 177 20.65 1.71 -0.42
N MET A 178 21.61 1.18 0.35
CA MET A 178 22.18 1.85 1.53
C MET A 178 22.94 3.15 1.23
N GLU A 179 23.59 3.25 0.07
CA GLU A 179 24.39 4.43 -0.33
C GLU A 179 23.58 5.46 -1.15
N TYR A 180 22.25 5.30 -1.20
CA TYR A 180 21.37 6.17 -1.96
C TYR A 180 20.53 7.05 -1.06
N HIS A 181 20.34 8.29 -1.47
CA HIS A 181 19.50 9.27 -0.79
C HIS A 181 18.39 9.76 -1.72
N THR A 182 17.25 10.13 -1.16
CA THR A 182 16.19 10.74 -1.98
C THR A 182 16.68 12.06 -2.57
N ALA A 183 16.28 12.36 -3.81
CA ALA A 183 16.52 13.66 -4.41
C ALA A 183 15.87 14.78 -3.57
N HIS A 184 14.82 14.46 -2.81
CA HIS A 184 14.19 15.39 -1.87
C HIS A 184 15.13 15.83 -0.74
N SER A 185 15.79 14.88 -0.08
CA SER A 185 16.76 15.20 0.98
C SER A 185 17.96 15.98 0.44
N LEU A 186 18.43 15.66 -0.77
CA LEU A 186 19.56 16.35 -1.39
C LEU A 186 19.21 17.75 -1.95
N ALA A 187 17.97 17.96 -2.40
CA ALA A 187 17.52 19.25 -2.93
C ALA A 187 17.51 20.33 -1.85
N GLY A 188 17.18 19.97 -0.59
CA GLY A 188 17.26 20.89 0.55
C GLY A 188 18.68 21.38 0.85
N GLU A 189 19.69 20.62 0.41
CA GLU A 189 21.11 20.92 0.61
C GLU A 189 21.78 21.47 -0.65
N TYR A 190 21.04 21.69 -1.74
CA TYR A 190 21.55 22.14 -3.03
C TYR A 190 22.59 21.20 -3.67
N LEU A 191 22.51 19.89 -3.36
CA LEU A 191 23.49 18.89 -3.77
C LEU A 191 23.17 18.18 -5.10
N LEU A 192 22.05 18.50 -5.76
CA LEU A 192 21.71 17.87 -7.04
C LEU A 192 22.55 18.46 -8.18
N SER A 193 23.45 17.63 -8.72
CA SER A 193 24.30 18.02 -9.83
C SER A 193 23.55 18.04 -11.17
N SER A 194 24.02 18.84 -12.13
CA SER A 194 23.51 18.82 -13.50
C SER A 194 23.66 17.45 -14.18
N LYS A 195 24.65 16.65 -13.76
CA LYS A 195 24.85 15.28 -14.22
C LYS A 195 23.70 14.38 -13.75
N THR A 196 23.31 14.46 -12.48
CA THR A 196 22.18 13.72 -11.91
C THR A 196 20.90 14.07 -12.66
N LEU A 197 20.63 15.36 -12.91
CA LEU A 197 19.43 15.79 -13.61
C LEU A 197 19.35 15.23 -15.03
N LYS A 198 20.45 15.27 -15.79
CA LYS A 198 20.53 14.66 -17.12
C LYS A 198 20.30 13.16 -17.08
N GLN A 199 20.75 12.48 -16.03
CA GLN A 199 20.46 11.05 -15.86
C GLN A 199 18.97 10.81 -15.62
N VAL A 200 18.30 11.62 -14.80
CA VAL A 200 16.84 11.53 -14.59
C VAL A 200 16.09 11.75 -15.91
N GLU A 201 16.45 12.78 -16.69
CA GLU A 201 15.84 13.03 -18.01
C GLU A 201 16.04 11.86 -18.97
N THR A 202 17.25 11.31 -19.03
CA THR A 202 17.60 10.18 -19.90
C THR A 202 16.82 8.93 -19.52
N LEU A 203 16.75 8.64 -18.22
CA LEU A 203 15.96 7.57 -17.63
C LEU A 203 14.48 7.67 -18.04
N VAL A 204 13.85 8.83 -17.80
CA VAL A 204 12.42 9.04 -18.04
C VAL A 204 12.13 8.88 -19.53
N LYS A 205 12.99 9.45 -20.38
CA LYS A 205 12.90 9.27 -21.83
C LYS A 205 12.99 7.79 -22.23
N LYS A 206 13.95 7.03 -21.70
CA LYS A 206 14.10 5.59 -21.99
C LYS A 206 12.89 4.78 -21.54
N MET A 207 12.33 5.08 -20.38
CA MET A 207 11.12 4.45 -19.86
C MET A 207 9.93 4.70 -20.79
N HIS A 208 9.75 5.96 -21.23
CA HIS A 208 8.71 6.33 -22.20
C HIS A 208 8.92 5.68 -23.56
N ASP A 209 10.16 5.63 -24.06
CA ASP A 209 10.53 4.97 -25.32
C ASP A 209 10.22 3.46 -25.30
N LEU A 210 10.18 2.83 -24.11
CA LEU A 210 9.77 1.44 -23.91
C LEU A 210 8.26 1.25 -23.68
N GLY A 211 7.48 2.33 -23.77
CA GLY A 211 6.02 2.27 -23.66
C GLY A 211 5.49 2.32 -22.22
N PHE A 212 6.32 2.71 -21.25
CA PHE A 212 5.92 2.82 -19.84
C PHE A 212 5.85 4.26 -19.36
N VAL A 213 5.01 4.51 -18.36
CA VAL A 213 4.91 5.76 -17.59
C VAL A 213 5.03 5.43 -16.10
N HIS A 214 5.50 6.39 -15.31
CA HIS A 214 5.61 6.24 -13.86
C HIS A 214 4.37 6.80 -13.14
N GLY A 215 3.87 7.96 -13.56
CA GLY A 215 2.69 8.62 -13.02
C GLY A 215 2.91 9.38 -11.71
N ASP A 216 3.96 9.03 -10.96
CA ASP A 216 4.34 9.67 -9.70
C ASP A 216 5.82 10.14 -9.62
N LEU A 217 6.34 10.76 -10.67
CA LEU A 217 7.73 11.25 -10.66
C LEU A 217 7.90 12.45 -9.72
N ARG A 218 8.39 12.21 -8.51
CA ARG A 218 8.64 13.25 -7.50
C ARG A 218 10.01 13.09 -6.87
N LEU A 219 10.51 14.16 -6.26
CA LEU A 219 11.79 14.16 -5.54
C LEU A 219 11.95 13.00 -4.53
N PRO A 220 10.92 12.57 -3.77
CA PRO A 220 11.05 11.41 -2.88
C PRO A 220 11.19 10.06 -3.61
N ASN A 221 10.72 9.97 -4.85
CA ASN A 221 10.69 8.75 -5.65
C ASN A 221 11.91 8.62 -6.58
N ILE A 222 12.83 9.57 -6.51
CA ILE A 222 14.11 9.56 -7.22
C ILE A 222 15.20 9.39 -6.17
N LEU A 223 15.95 8.31 -6.25
CA LEU A 223 17.11 8.05 -5.41
C LEU A 223 18.38 8.41 -6.17
N VAL A 224 19.33 9.03 -5.48
CA VAL A 224 20.63 9.44 -6.02
C VAL A 224 21.72 8.78 -5.18
N GLY A 225 22.61 8.07 -5.84
CA GLY A 225 23.70 7.32 -5.23
C GLY A 225 25.08 7.82 -5.67
N PRO A 226 26.12 6.99 -5.44
CA PRO A 226 27.49 7.28 -5.85
C PRO A 226 27.59 7.60 -7.35
N GLU A 227 28.57 8.43 -7.70
CA GLU A 227 28.84 8.85 -9.09
C GLU A 227 27.67 9.52 -9.83
N CYS A 228 26.71 10.06 -9.06
CA CYS A 228 25.46 10.65 -9.54
C CYS A 228 24.47 9.64 -10.12
N SER A 229 24.64 8.33 -9.86
CA SER A 229 23.71 7.28 -10.28
C SER A 229 22.29 7.55 -9.79
N VAL A 230 21.30 7.21 -10.61
CA VAL A 230 19.88 7.46 -10.32
C VAL A 230 19.11 6.15 -10.31
N LYS A 231 18.23 5.99 -9.32
CA LYS A 231 17.25 4.90 -9.26
C LYS A 231 15.86 5.47 -9.03
N LEU A 232 14.86 4.99 -9.76
CA LEU A 232 13.45 5.23 -9.48
C LEU A 232 12.93 4.20 -8.50
N VAL A 233 12.03 4.66 -7.64
CA VAL A 233 11.25 3.83 -6.72
C VAL A 233 9.78 4.27 -6.76
N ASP A 234 8.91 3.47 -6.15
CA ASP A 234 7.46 3.74 -6.05
C ASP A 234 6.68 3.60 -7.38
N PHE A 235 6.68 2.38 -7.92
CA PHE A 235 5.98 2.00 -9.16
C PHE A 235 4.48 1.68 -8.95
N ASP A 236 3.83 2.24 -7.93
CA ASP A 236 2.45 1.91 -7.57
C ASP A 236 1.43 2.38 -8.62
N TRP A 237 1.75 3.49 -9.31
CA TRP A 237 0.91 4.05 -10.38
C TRP A 237 1.48 3.80 -11.77
N ALA A 238 2.69 3.24 -11.84
CA ALA A 238 3.36 3.01 -13.10
C ALA A 238 2.63 1.96 -13.95
N GLY A 239 2.89 1.96 -15.26
CA GLY A 239 2.31 0.98 -16.16
C GLY A 239 2.50 1.35 -17.62
N LYS A 240 1.85 0.60 -18.51
CA LYS A 240 1.91 0.84 -19.95
C LYS A 240 1.14 2.10 -20.34
N ILE A 241 1.67 2.83 -21.32
CA ILE A 241 0.99 3.98 -21.92
C ILE A 241 -0.34 3.49 -22.52
N GLY A 242 -1.44 4.18 -22.18
CA GLY A 242 -2.80 3.81 -22.58
C GLY A 242 -3.48 2.74 -21.70
N GLU A 243 -2.78 2.15 -20.73
CA GLU A 243 -3.35 1.19 -19.77
C GLU A 243 -3.23 1.65 -18.31
N ALA A 244 -2.15 2.38 -18.00
CA ALA A 244 -1.90 2.92 -16.67
C ALA A 244 -2.94 3.99 -16.31
N ILE A 245 -3.57 3.87 -15.15
CA ILE A 245 -4.67 4.73 -14.70
C ILE A 245 -4.45 5.15 -13.25
N TYR A 246 -4.61 6.45 -12.96
CA TYR A 246 -4.58 6.99 -11.61
C TYR A 246 -5.68 6.36 -10.74
N PRO A 247 -5.39 6.00 -9.47
CA PRO A 247 -6.39 5.37 -8.61
C PRO A 247 -7.70 6.19 -8.53
N PRO A 248 -8.87 5.53 -8.57
CA PRO A 248 -10.17 6.20 -8.63
C PRO A 248 -10.51 6.99 -7.35
N LEU A 249 -9.81 6.72 -6.24
CA LEU A 249 -9.97 7.41 -4.96
C LEU A 249 -8.65 8.06 -4.48
N ILE A 250 -7.76 8.43 -5.42
CA ILE A 250 -6.48 9.05 -5.10
C ILE A 250 -6.66 10.34 -4.30
N ILE A 251 -6.23 10.37 -3.03
CA ILE A 251 -6.18 11.62 -2.26
C ILE A 251 -4.97 12.41 -2.77
N MET A 252 -5.20 13.24 -3.78
CA MET A 252 -4.14 14.09 -4.31
C MET A 252 -3.77 15.15 -3.26
N ASN A 253 -2.52 15.11 -2.81
CA ASN A 253 -2.01 16.14 -1.93
C ASN A 253 -2.04 17.49 -2.67
N ARG A 254 -2.93 18.40 -2.26
CA ARG A 254 -3.13 19.71 -2.87
C ARG A 254 -1.90 20.63 -2.80
N LYS A 255 -0.91 20.31 -1.96
CA LYS A 255 0.37 21.01 -1.91
C LYS A 255 1.29 20.66 -3.09
N ILE A 256 1.04 19.51 -3.72
CA ILE A 256 1.75 19.10 -4.94
C ILE A 256 1.00 19.70 -6.11
N SER A 257 1.72 20.44 -6.95
CA SER A 257 1.14 20.98 -8.16
C SER A 257 1.28 19.95 -9.28
N TRP A 258 0.25 19.13 -9.41
CA TRP A 258 0.10 18.10 -10.43
C TRP A 258 -0.16 18.70 -11.82
N HIS A 259 0.00 17.90 -12.86
CA HIS A 259 -0.42 18.27 -14.21
C HIS A 259 -1.95 18.46 -14.23
N PRO A 260 -2.51 19.47 -14.94
CA PRO A 260 -3.93 19.81 -14.89
C PRO A 260 -4.88 18.68 -15.29
N GLU A 261 -4.41 17.74 -16.11
CA GLU A 261 -5.21 16.61 -16.59
C GLU A 261 -5.19 15.40 -15.64
N VAL A 262 -4.37 15.45 -14.58
CA VAL A 262 -4.35 14.41 -13.56
C VAL A 262 -5.62 14.50 -12.71
N LYS A 263 -6.43 13.45 -12.78
CA LYS A 263 -7.70 13.33 -12.07
C LYS A 263 -7.99 11.86 -11.75
N PHE A 264 -8.98 11.64 -10.89
CA PHE A 264 -9.44 10.31 -10.50
C PHE A 264 -9.76 9.44 -11.73
N GLY A 265 -9.12 8.27 -11.81
CA GLY A 265 -9.38 7.32 -12.88
C GLY A 265 -8.94 7.76 -14.28
N ALA A 266 -8.19 8.86 -14.41
CA ALA A 266 -7.62 9.24 -15.70
C ALA A 266 -6.41 8.37 -16.05
N GLU A 267 -6.24 8.15 -17.35
CA GLU A 267 -5.05 7.54 -17.91
C GLU A 267 -3.80 8.37 -17.58
N ILE A 268 -2.69 7.65 -17.40
CA ILE A 268 -1.39 8.23 -17.13
C ILE A 268 -0.66 8.34 -18.46
N TRP A 269 -0.30 9.57 -18.80
CA TRP A 269 0.38 9.90 -20.05
C TRP A 269 1.79 10.45 -19.79
N PRO A 270 2.74 10.28 -20.75
CA PRO A 270 4.12 10.78 -20.63
C PRO A 270 4.22 12.27 -20.24
N GLU A 271 3.27 13.09 -20.69
CA GLU A 271 3.20 14.51 -20.39
C GLU A 271 3.06 14.78 -18.89
N HIS A 272 2.41 13.88 -18.15
CA HIS A 272 2.30 13.99 -16.68
C HIS A 272 3.67 13.82 -16.01
N ASP A 273 4.43 12.82 -16.46
CA ASP A 273 5.80 12.56 -16.00
C ASP A 273 6.73 13.72 -16.35
N LEU A 274 6.67 14.23 -17.59
CA LEU A 274 7.49 15.36 -18.05
C LEU A 274 7.15 16.65 -17.30
N TYR A 275 5.86 16.90 -17.04
CA TYR A 275 5.43 18.05 -16.25
C TYR A 275 6.00 17.98 -14.83
N MET A 276 5.91 16.82 -14.18
CA MET A 276 6.47 16.64 -12.84
C MET A 276 8.00 16.72 -12.82
N LEU A 277 8.66 16.17 -13.85
CA LEU A 277 10.10 16.29 -14.03
C LEU A 277 10.53 17.75 -14.18
N SER A 278 9.82 18.55 -14.98
CA SER A 278 10.12 19.99 -15.13
C SER A 278 10.08 20.72 -13.78
N ARG A 279 9.22 20.30 -12.85
CA ARG A 279 9.13 20.86 -11.50
C ARG A 279 10.28 20.40 -10.62
N VAL A 280 10.69 19.15 -10.73
CA VAL A 280 11.91 18.65 -10.08
C VAL A 280 13.12 19.48 -10.51
N LEU A 281 13.25 19.76 -11.81
CA LEU A 281 14.33 20.56 -12.37
C LEU A 281 14.25 22.04 -11.93
N ASN A 282 13.06 22.63 -11.88
CA ASN A 282 12.85 24.04 -11.56
C ASN A 282 12.87 24.37 -10.05
N ASN A 283 12.66 23.37 -9.18
CA ASN A 283 12.72 23.55 -7.71
C ASN A 283 14.16 23.55 -7.17
N LEU A 284 15.18 23.51 -8.04
CA LEU A 284 16.57 23.61 -7.65
C LEU A 284 17.07 25.05 -7.78
N PRO A 285 18.00 25.49 -6.92
CA PRO A 285 18.58 26.82 -7.00
C PRO A 285 19.16 26.99 -8.40
N LYS A 286 18.82 28.10 -9.05
CA LYS A 286 19.51 28.51 -10.27
C LYS A 286 20.93 28.91 -9.86
N SER A 287 21.92 28.26 -10.47
CA SER A 287 23.35 28.56 -10.35
C SER A 287 23.63 30.05 -10.53
#